data_AF-A0A6I9QMA8-F1
#
_entry.id   AF-A0A6I9QMA8-F1
#
_cell.length_a   1.000
_cell.length_b   1.000
_cell.length_c   1.000
_cell.angle_alpha   90.00
_cell.angle_beta   90.00
_cell.angle_gamma   90.00
#
_symmetry.space_group_name_H-M   'P 1'
#
loop_
_entity.id
_entity.type
_entity.pdbx_description
1 polymer ?
#
loop_
_entity_poly.entity_id
_entity_poly.type
_entity_poly.pdbx_seq_one_letter_code
_entity_poly.pdbx_strand_id
1 'polypeptide(L)'
;MLKADEVRIEVNDWVKKKTDGLVENLIPETGVDDTTRLLIANALCFKGIWSSPFESFRTIDEEFHLLNGSTIQVPFMRSGEDQFISSYDGFKVLKLPYKGSYEDWRRFSMVIFLPHKKDFSLTRRMG
;
A
#
# COMPACT_ATOMS: atom_id res chain seq x y z
N MET A 1 25.69 25.35 -2.74
CA MET A 1 24.73 24.34 -2.24
C MET A 1 25.35 23.75 -0.97
N LEU A 2 24.57 23.49 0.08
CA LEU A 2 25.12 22.85 1.29
C LEU A 2 25.44 21.38 0.96
N LYS A 3 26.45 20.79 1.63
CA LYS A 3 26.82 19.38 1.39
C LYS A 3 25.66 18.44 1.71
N ALA A 4 24.84 18.77 2.70
CA ALA A 4 23.65 18.01 3.05
C ALA A 4 22.62 17.97 1.91
N ASP A 5 22.44 19.08 1.17
CA ASP A 5 21.54 19.14 0.02
C ASP A 5 22.04 18.29 -1.16
N GLU A 6 23.35 18.30 -1.41
CA GLU A 6 23.99 17.47 -2.45
C GLU A 6 23.74 15.98 -2.18
N VAL A 7 23.98 15.52 -0.94
CA VAL A 7 23.74 14.12 -0.53
C VAL A 7 22.26 13.76 -0.61
N ARG A 8 21.37 14.67 -0.19
CA ARG A 8 19.92 14.47 -0.29
C ARG A 8 19.48 14.22 -1.74
N ILE A 9 19.93 15.08 -2.66
CA ILE A 9 19.62 14.97 -4.08
C ILE A 9 20.17 13.65 -4.65
N GLU A 10 21.43 13.31 -4.35
CA GLU A 10 22.06 12.08 -4.81
C GLU A 10 21.29 10.83 -4.38
N VAL A 11 20.87 10.76 -3.12
CA VAL A 11 20.11 9.61 -2.61
C VAL A 11 18.72 9.55 -3.23
N ASN A 12 18.02 10.68 -3.39
CA ASN A 12 16.72 10.70 -4.05
C ASN A 12 16.81 10.28 -5.53
N ASP A 13 17.82 10.74 -6.26
CA ASP A 13 18.06 10.34 -7.64
C ASP A 13 18.38 8.84 -7.74
N TRP A 14 19.16 8.30 -6.80
CA TRP A 14 19.41 6.87 -6.71
C TRP A 14 18.13 6.08 -6.45
N VAL A 15 17.30 6.50 -5.50
CA VAL A 15 16.02 5.84 -5.21
C VAL A 15 15.10 5.90 -6.41
N LYS A 16 14.98 7.08 -7.05
CA LYS A 16 14.18 7.27 -8.27
C LYS A 16 14.59 6.29 -9.34
N LYS A 17 15.90 6.15 -9.59
CA LYS A 17 16.44 5.20 -10.57
C LYS A 17 16.19 3.74 -10.16
N LYS A 18 16.30 3.39 -8.87
CA LYS A 18 16.09 2.02 -8.38
C LYS A 18 14.63 1.61 -8.30
N THR A 19 13.71 2.56 -8.34
CA THR A 19 12.27 2.34 -8.24
C THR A 19 11.55 2.61 -9.56
N ASP A 20 12.29 2.74 -10.68
CA ASP A 20 11.74 3.11 -11.99
C ASP A 20 10.85 4.37 -11.95
N GLY A 21 11.21 5.32 -11.09
CA GLY A 21 10.48 6.58 -10.88
C GLY A 21 9.29 6.49 -9.93
N LEU A 22 8.97 5.32 -9.36
CA LEU A 22 7.83 5.17 -8.46
C LEU A 22 8.03 5.87 -7.11
N VAL A 23 9.28 6.03 -6.67
CA VAL A 23 9.64 6.82 -5.48
C VAL A 23 10.65 7.87 -5.89
N GLU A 24 10.21 9.13 -6.01
CA GLU A 24 11.08 10.21 -6.48
C GLU A 24 11.78 10.97 -5.36
N ASN A 25 11.09 11.17 -4.23
CA ASN A 25 11.58 11.96 -3.11
C ASN A 25 11.46 11.16 -1.82
N LEU A 26 12.44 10.28 -1.57
CA LEU A 26 12.48 9.49 -0.32
C LEU A 26 12.85 10.38 0.87
N ILE A 27 13.79 11.30 0.66
CA ILE A 27 14.31 12.20 1.68
C ILE A 27 13.79 13.63 1.41
N PRO A 28 12.97 14.19 2.32
CA PRO A 28 12.47 15.55 2.18
C PRO A 28 13.60 16.57 2.37
N GLU A 29 13.36 17.84 2.01
CA GLU A 29 14.36 18.93 2.12
C GLU A 29 14.94 19.06 3.53
N THR A 30 14.12 18.83 4.56
CA THR A 30 14.55 18.89 5.97
C THR A 30 15.05 17.54 6.51
N GLY A 31 15.26 16.54 5.65
CA GLY A 31 15.57 15.17 6.05
C GLY A 31 17.05 14.91 6.36
N VAL A 32 17.94 15.84 5.97
CA VAL A 32 19.39 15.76 6.19
C VAL A 32 19.93 17.17 6.40
N ASP A 33 20.91 17.30 7.29
CA ASP A 33 21.60 18.56 7.57
C ASP A 33 23.10 18.33 7.78
N ASP A 34 23.85 19.42 8.02
CA ASP A 34 25.31 19.38 8.21
C ASP A 34 25.76 18.61 9.48
N THR A 35 24.82 18.27 10.37
CA THR A 35 25.07 17.44 11.56
C THR A 35 24.89 15.95 11.30
N THR A 36 24.25 15.57 10.19
CA THR A 36 24.03 14.17 9.83
C THR A 36 25.36 13.45 9.59
N ARG A 37 25.52 12.27 10.20
CA ARG A 37 26.74 11.44 10.10
C ARG A 37 26.49 10.09 9.43
N LEU A 38 25.27 9.59 9.48
CA LEU A 38 24.87 8.31 8.89
C LEU A 38 23.42 8.41 8.41
N LEU A 39 23.16 7.86 7.22
CA LEU A 39 21.84 7.77 6.61
C LEU A 39 21.63 6.33 6.13
N ILE A 40 20.49 5.74 6.52
CA ILE A 40 20.06 4.43 6.02
C ILE A 40 18.71 4.64 5.35
N ALA A 41 18.66 4.35 4.05
CA ALA A 41 17.49 4.54 3.20
C ALA A 41 16.97 3.19 2.68
N ASN A 42 15.65 3.01 2.68
CA ASN A 42 14.99 1.85 2.07
C ASN A 42 13.75 2.33 1.30
N ALA A 43 13.60 1.83 0.07
CA ALA A 43 12.39 1.98 -0.71
C ALA A 43 11.96 0.60 -1.22
N LEU A 44 10.68 0.28 -1.06
CA LEU A 44 10.09 -0.97 -1.53
C LEU A 44 8.93 -0.67 -2.48
N CYS A 45 9.07 -1.10 -3.74
CA CYS A 45 8.00 -1.04 -4.72
C CYS A 45 7.47 -2.45 -4.97
N PHE A 46 6.15 -2.60 -4.90
CA PHE A 46 5.49 -3.86 -5.19
C PHE A 46 4.44 -3.66 -6.29
N LYS A 47 4.60 -4.38 -7.40
CA LYS A 47 3.64 -4.42 -8.50
C LYS A 47 3.28 -5.89 -8.76
N GLY A 48 2.07 -6.27 -8.37
CA GLY A 48 1.57 -7.63 -8.54
C GLY A 48 0.36 -7.65 -9.47
N ILE A 49 0.25 -8.71 -10.27
CA ILE A 49 -0.96 -9.03 -11.02
C ILE A 49 -1.79 -9.98 -10.17
N TRP A 50 -3.10 -9.74 -10.03
CA TRP A 50 -3.97 -10.67 -9.31
C TRP A 50 -3.98 -12.05 -9.97
N SER A 51 -4.06 -13.11 -9.17
CA SER A 51 -4.23 -14.47 -9.71
C SER A 51 -5.57 -14.60 -10.44
N SER A 52 -6.60 -13.91 -9.94
CA SER A 52 -7.91 -13.75 -10.58
C SER A 52 -8.20 -12.24 -10.69
N PRO A 53 -7.98 -11.61 -11.85
CA PRO A 53 -8.22 -10.19 -12.05
C PRO A 53 -9.70 -9.81 -11.95
N PHE A 54 -9.97 -8.57 -11.52
CA PHE A 54 -11.32 -8.00 -11.55
C PHE A 54 -11.68 -7.59 -12.98
N GLU A 55 -12.93 -7.85 -13.37
CA GLU A 55 -13.47 -7.38 -14.64
C GLU A 55 -13.73 -5.88 -14.57
N SER A 56 -12.99 -5.09 -15.35
CA SER A 56 -13.02 -3.62 -15.26
C SER A 56 -14.41 -3.01 -15.47
N PHE A 57 -15.25 -3.63 -16.31
CA PHE A 57 -16.62 -3.17 -16.56
C PHE A 57 -17.58 -3.37 -15.36
N ARG A 58 -17.18 -4.18 -14.37
CA ARG A 58 -17.93 -4.35 -13.11
C ARG A 58 -17.51 -3.36 -12.02
N THR A 59 -16.45 -2.59 -12.25
CA THR A 59 -16.05 -1.51 -11.36
C THR A 59 -17.03 -0.36 -11.49
N ILE A 60 -17.65 0.03 -10.38
CA ILE A 60 -18.61 1.14 -10.35
C ILE A 60 -18.28 2.08 -9.18
N ASP A 61 -18.61 3.35 -9.32
CA ASP A 61 -18.44 4.33 -8.24
C ASP A 61 -19.48 4.09 -7.14
N GLU A 62 -19.01 3.94 -5.91
CA GLU A 62 -19.85 3.86 -4.71
C GLU A 62 -19.30 4.69 -3.55
N GLU A 63 -20.14 4.90 -2.54
CA GLU A 63 -19.79 5.65 -1.34
C GLU A 63 -18.77 4.89 -0.48
N PHE A 64 -17.63 5.52 -0.22
CA PHE A 64 -16.67 5.13 0.80
C PHE A 64 -16.80 6.05 2.02
N HIS A 65 -17.01 5.45 3.19
CA HIS A 65 -17.15 6.18 4.46
C HIS A 65 -15.77 6.47 5.06
N LEU A 66 -15.45 7.75 5.23
CA LEU A 66 -14.23 8.20 5.90
C LEU A 66 -14.36 8.15 7.43
N LEU A 67 -13.21 8.11 8.11
CA LEU A 67 -13.15 8.04 9.58
C LEU A 67 -13.77 9.27 10.28
N ASN A 68 -13.84 10.41 9.59
CA ASN A 68 -14.48 11.63 10.09
C ASN A 68 -16.01 11.64 9.90
N GLY A 69 -16.60 10.56 9.36
CA GLY A 69 -18.03 10.41 9.11
C GLY A 69 -18.52 10.93 7.76
N SER A 70 -17.70 11.63 6.97
CA SER A 70 -18.08 12.05 5.62
C SER A 70 -17.96 10.90 4.60
N THR A 71 -18.58 11.05 3.43
CA THR A 71 -18.47 10.10 2.32
C THR A 71 -17.76 10.71 1.12
N ILE A 72 -17.10 9.84 0.35
CA ILE A 72 -16.54 10.16 -0.98
C ILE A 72 -16.97 9.08 -1.97
N GLN A 73 -17.10 9.43 -3.26
CA GLN A 73 -17.32 8.44 -4.32
C GLN A 73 -15.97 7.89 -4.77
N VAL A 74 -15.84 6.56 -4.81
CA VAL A 74 -14.64 5.88 -5.31
C VAL A 74 -15.02 4.65 -6.14
N PRO A 75 -14.17 4.24 -7.11
CA PRO A 75 -14.42 3.05 -7.91
C PRO A 75 -14.26 1.77 -7.07
N PHE A 76 -15.35 1.09 -6.77
CA PHE A 76 -15.35 -0.22 -6.10
C PHE A 76 -15.20 -1.36 -7.13
N MET A 77 -14.11 -2.11 -7.03
CA MET A 77 -13.91 -3.32 -7.84
C MET A 77 -14.84 -4.45 -7.37
N ARG A 78 -15.38 -5.23 -8.30
CA ARG A 78 -16.34 -6.32 -8.01
C ARG A 78 -15.97 -7.60 -8.73
N SER A 79 -16.20 -8.73 -8.06
CA SER A 79 -16.03 -10.07 -8.62
C SER A 79 -17.29 -10.90 -8.36
N GLY A 80 -17.67 -11.72 -9.34
CA GLY A 80 -18.69 -12.75 -9.18
C GLY A 80 -18.14 -14.13 -8.82
N GLU A 81 -16.81 -14.26 -8.75
CA GLU A 81 -16.11 -15.51 -8.44
C GLU A 81 -16.02 -15.75 -6.93
N ASP A 82 -15.91 -17.01 -6.53
CA ASP A 82 -15.64 -17.39 -5.15
C ASP A 82 -14.36 -16.72 -4.62
N GLN A 83 -14.43 -16.21 -3.39
CA GLN A 83 -13.34 -15.50 -2.74
C GLN A 83 -12.89 -16.21 -1.46
N PHE A 84 -11.59 -16.11 -1.15
CA PHE A 84 -11.05 -16.58 0.13
C PHE A 84 -11.46 -15.61 1.25
N ILE A 85 -12.67 -15.81 1.79
CA ILE A 85 -13.24 -14.98 2.86
C ILE A 85 -13.47 -15.83 4.11
N SER A 86 -13.19 -15.26 5.27
CA SER A 86 -13.55 -15.82 6.57
C SER A 86 -14.11 -14.75 7.49
N SER A 87 -15.11 -15.09 8.29
CA SER A 87 -15.72 -14.18 9.26
C SER A 87 -15.35 -14.61 10.66
N TYR A 88 -14.98 -13.64 11.49
CA TYR A 88 -14.63 -13.80 12.89
C TYR A 88 -15.52 -12.89 13.76
N ASP A 89 -15.39 -12.99 15.07
CA ASP A 89 -16.06 -12.03 15.95
C ASP A 89 -15.49 -10.62 15.72
N GLY A 90 -16.38 -9.68 15.37
CA GLY A 90 -16.04 -8.28 15.10
C GLY A 90 -15.45 -7.93 13.74
N PHE A 91 -15.02 -8.88 12.89
CA PHE A 91 -14.43 -8.58 11.57
C PHE A 91 -14.49 -9.73 10.56
N LYS A 92 -14.26 -9.41 9.28
CA LYS A 92 -14.03 -10.35 8.18
C LYS A 92 -12.62 -10.20 7.63
N VAL A 93 -12.11 -11.27 7.03
CA VAL A 93 -10.82 -11.29 6.33
C VAL A 93 -11.05 -11.75 4.90
N LEU A 94 -10.51 -11.00 3.95
CA LEU A 94 -10.45 -11.35 2.53
C LEU A 94 -8.98 -11.55 2.13
N LYS A 95 -8.66 -12.65 1.45
CA LYS A 95 -7.33 -12.90 0.88
C LYS A 95 -7.40 -12.86 -0.65
N LEU A 96 -6.62 -11.97 -1.25
CA LEU A 96 -6.48 -11.81 -2.70
C LEU A 96 -5.07 -12.26 -3.14
N PRO A 97 -4.92 -13.45 -3.73
CA PRO A 97 -3.61 -13.93 -4.18
C PRO A 97 -3.13 -13.16 -5.42
N TYR A 98 -1.83 -12.88 -5.45
CA TYR A 98 -1.16 -12.45 -6.68
C TYR A 98 -0.78 -13.67 -7.51
N LYS A 99 -0.71 -13.49 -8.83
CA LYS A 99 -0.22 -14.48 -9.77
C LYS A 99 1.25 -14.76 -9.45
N GLY A 100 1.56 -16.01 -9.11
CA GLY A 100 2.94 -16.48 -9.00
C GLY A 100 3.58 -16.71 -10.37
N SER A 101 4.86 -17.06 -10.40
CA SER A 101 5.54 -17.53 -11.61
C SER A 101 6.21 -18.89 -11.34
N TYR A 102 6.55 -19.62 -12.40
CA TYR A 102 7.30 -20.87 -12.25
C TYR A 102 8.75 -20.65 -11.83
N GLU A 103 9.29 -19.46 -12.12
CA GLU A 103 10.65 -19.04 -11.78
C GLU A 103 10.74 -18.50 -10.34
N ASP A 104 9.62 -18.06 -9.78
CA ASP A 104 9.52 -17.52 -8.42
C ASP A 104 8.54 -18.33 -7.58
N TRP A 105 9.10 -19.18 -6.70
CA TRP A 105 8.31 -20.01 -5.78
C TRP A 105 7.58 -19.20 -4.71
N ARG A 106 7.91 -17.90 -4.54
CA ARG A 106 7.24 -17.04 -3.57
C ARG A 106 5.79 -16.82 -3.99
N ARG A 107 4.89 -16.90 -3.00
CA ARG A 107 3.46 -16.64 -3.18
C ARG A 107 3.05 -15.45 -2.35
N PHE A 108 2.70 -14.36 -3.02
CA PHE A 108 2.20 -13.16 -2.37
C PHE A 108 0.68 -13.15 -2.36
N SER A 109 0.10 -12.53 -1.34
CA SER A 109 -1.34 -12.24 -1.28
C SER A 109 -1.56 -10.94 -0.53
N MET A 110 -2.54 -10.15 -0.96
CA MET A 110 -3.08 -9.06 -0.16
C MET A 110 -4.12 -9.64 0.81
N VAL A 111 -4.04 -9.27 2.08
CA VAL A 111 -5.01 -9.66 3.10
C VAL A 111 -5.70 -8.40 3.62
N ILE A 112 -7.01 -8.34 3.48
CA ILE A 112 -7.84 -7.21 3.88
C ILE A 112 -8.65 -7.60 5.10
N PHE A 113 -8.46 -6.86 6.19
CA PHE A 113 -9.23 -6.99 7.42
C PHE A 113 -10.33 -5.93 7.42
N LEU A 114 -11.59 -6.36 7.48
CA LEU A 114 -12.74 -5.47 7.44
C LEU A 114 -13.57 -5.64 8.73
N PRO A 115 -13.51 -4.66 9.65
CA PRO A 115 -14.37 -4.65 10.83
C PRO A 115 -15.86 -4.66 10.46
N HIS A 116 -16.70 -5.29 11.29
CA HIS A 116 -18.15 -5.23 11.13
C HIS A 116 -18.72 -3.83 11.45
N LYS A 117 -18.06 -3.12 12.37
CA LYS A 117 -18.44 -1.77 12.78
C LYS A 117 -17.82 -0.72 11.87
N LYS A 118 -18.64 0.25 11.43
CA LYS A 118 -18.20 1.36 10.57
C LYS A 118 -17.36 2.40 11.33
N ASP A 119 -17.58 2.53 12.64
CA ASP A 119 -16.88 3.45 13.57
C ASP A 119 -15.65 2.80 14.23
N PHE A 120 -14.97 1.90 13.52
CA PHE A 120 -13.83 1.19 14.05
C PHE A 120 -12.59 2.09 14.18
N SER A 121 -11.92 2.00 15.33
CA SER A 121 -10.61 2.62 15.57
C SER A 121 -9.52 1.54 15.65
N LEU A 122 -8.46 1.70 14.85
CA LEU A 122 -7.27 0.84 14.85
C LEU A 122 -6.42 0.95 16.13
N THR A 123 -6.72 1.91 17.02
CA THR A 123 -5.87 2.20 18.19
C THR A 123 -6.31 1.50 19.48
N ARG A 124 -7.45 0.79 19.48
CA ARG A 124 -7.87 0.07 20.68
C ARG A 124 -7.03 -1.20 20.82
N ARG A 125 -5.95 -1.11 21.62
CA ARG A 125 -5.16 -2.28 22.04
C ARG A 125 -6.13 -3.32 22.59
N MET A 126 -6.16 -4.49 21.98
CA MET A 126 -6.76 -5.68 22.59
C MET A 126 -5.89 -6.01 23.79
N GLY A 127 -6.41 -5.74 24.99
CA GLY A 127 -5.86 -6.17 26.27
C GLY A 127 -6.62 -7.37 26.80
#